data_AF-A0A7V9QFZ7-F1
#
_entry.id   AF-A0A7V9QFZ7-F1
#
_cell.length_a   1.000
_cell.length_b   1.000
_cell.length_c   1.000
_cell.angle_alpha   90.00
_cell.angle_beta   90.00
_cell.angle_gamma   90.00
#
_symmetry.space_group_name_H-M   'P 1'
#
loop_
_entity.id
_entity.type
_entity.pdbx_description
1 polymer ?
#
loop_
_entity_poly.entity_id
_entity_poly.type
_entity_poly.pdbx_seq_one_letter_code
_entity_poly.pdbx_strand_id
1 'polypeptide(L)'
;MLPVPNPKVLFKSMSDGAVLFSTDNEVYFGLNSVGARVWELLPPVCNTFDELCTRLTGEYPEVDRSIIETDVKELLGDLTAHKLVAVRVEGQNDQSSATRVPAQVGKA
;
A
#
# COMPACT_ATOMS: atom_id res chain seq x y z
N MET A 1 -11.64 8.27 5.59
CA MET A 1 -10.27 8.54 5.10
C MET A 1 -9.63 7.21 4.73
N LEU A 2 -8.82 7.19 3.67
CA LEU A 2 -8.14 5.97 3.19
C LEU A 2 -6.87 5.71 4.04
N PRO A 3 -6.52 4.45 4.36
CA PRO A 3 -5.27 4.15 5.06
C PRO A 3 -4.06 4.38 4.15
N VAL A 4 -2.90 4.63 4.73
CA VAL A 4 -1.64 4.86 4.01
C VAL A 4 -0.77 3.60 4.03
N PRO A 5 0.01 3.31 2.98
CA PRO A 5 1.01 2.25 3.00
C PRO A 5 1.97 2.42 4.19
N ASN A 6 2.24 1.33 4.91
CA ASN A 6 3.24 1.34 5.98
C ASN A 6 4.63 1.53 5.35
N PRO A 7 5.45 2.51 5.80
CA PRO A 7 6.77 2.78 5.21
C PRO A 7 7.75 1.60 5.33
N LYS A 8 7.47 0.63 6.20
CA LYS A 8 8.26 -0.59 6.37
C LYS A 8 7.81 -1.75 5.48
N VAL A 9 6.83 -1.52 4.61
CA VAL A 9 6.37 -2.50 3.63
C VAL A 9 7.02 -2.21 2.28
N LEU A 10 7.72 -3.21 1.76
CA LEU A 10 8.29 -3.19 0.43
C LEU A 10 7.25 -3.72 -0.56
N PHE A 11 6.96 -2.94 -1.60
CA PHE A 11 6.10 -3.33 -2.71
C PHE A 11 6.94 -3.75 -3.90
N LYS A 12 6.63 -4.91 -4.48
CA LYS A 12 7.25 -5.41 -5.71
C LYS A 12 6.16 -5.83 -6.70
N SER A 13 6.00 -5.07 -7.78
CA SER A 13 5.11 -5.44 -8.88
C SER A 13 5.67 -6.61 -9.71
N MET A 14 4.75 -7.39 -10.26
CA MET A 14 4.97 -8.54 -11.13
C MET A 14 3.98 -8.51 -12.30
N SER A 15 4.11 -9.43 -13.26
CA SER A 15 3.24 -9.48 -14.45
C SER A 15 1.77 -9.78 -14.15
N ASP A 16 1.51 -10.47 -13.05
CA ASP A 16 0.19 -10.98 -12.63
C ASP A 16 -0.33 -10.35 -11.32
N GLY A 17 0.40 -9.39 -10.75
CA GLY A 17 0.05 -8.78 -9.48
C GLY A 17 1.23 -8.14 -8.78
N ALA A 18 1.30 -8.31 -7.46
CA ALA A 18 2.41 -7.80 -6.66
C ALA A 18 2.63 -8.61 -5.40
N VAL A 19 3.81 -8.43 -4.80
CA VAL A 19 4.12 -8.93 -3.47
C VAL A 19 4.42 -7.75 -2.55
N LEU A 20 3.82 -7.79 -1.37
CA LEU A 20 4.13 -6.92 -0.25
C LEU A 20 4.98 -7.71 0.74
N PHE A 21 6.09 -7.12 1.17
CA PHE A 21 6.93 -7.69 2.22
C PHE A 21 7.03 -6.70 3.38
N SER A 22 6.52 -7.10 4.55
CA SER A 22 6.64 -6.32 5.78
C SER A 22 7.93 -6.67 6.51
N THR A 23 8.82 -5.70 6.69
CA THR A 23 10.08 -5.90 7.42
C THR A 23 9.90 -5.99 8.94
N ASP A 24 8.77 -5.53 9.48
CA ASP A 24 8.49 -5.61 10.92
C ASP A 24 8.04 -7.00 11.38
N ASN A 25 7.21 -7.66 10.55
CA ASN A 25 6.59 -8.94 10.92
C ASN A 25 7.08 -10.10 10.05
N GLU A 26 8.03 -9.86 9.14
CA GLU A 26 8.55 -10.82 8.15
C GLU A 26 7.44 -11.51 7.33
N VAL A 27 6.33 -10.79 7.11
CA VAL A 27 5.15 -11.30 6.39
C VAL A 27 5.28 -11.00 4.89
N TYR A 28 5.01 -12.01 4.07
CA TYR A 28 4.79 -11.88 2.64
C TYR A 28 3.29 -11.94 2.35
N PHE A 29 2.79 -10.94 1.63
CA PHE A 29 1.39 -10.87 1.23
C PHE A 29 1.32 -10.70 -0.28
N GLY A 30 0.61 -11.61 -0.95
CA GLY A 30 0.41 -11.57 -2.39
C GLY A 30 -0.81 -10.74 -2.74
N LEU A 31 -0.69 -9.91 -3.77
CA LEU A 31 -1.78 -9.19 -4.41
C LEU A 31 -1.96 -9.73 -5.82
N ASN A 32 -3.21 -9.92 -6.23
CA ASN A 32 -3.53 -10.08 -7.65
C ASN A 32 -3.37 -8.74 -8.40
N SER A 33 -3.58 -8.74 -9.71
CA SER A 33 -3.48 -7.54 -10.55
C SER A 33 -4.34 -6.37 -10.06
N VAL A 34 -5.59 -6.63 -9.66
CA VAL A 34 -6.51 -5.61 -9.15
C VAL A 34 -6.04 -5.09 -7.79
N GLY A 35 -5.65 -5.96 -6.87
CA GLY A 35 -5.15 -5.59 -5.55
C GLY A 35 -3.85 -4.79 -5.62
N ALA A 36 -2.96 -5.14 -6.55
CA ALA A 36 -1.77 -4.35 -6.86
C ALA A 36 -2.16 -2.95 -7.34
N ARG A 37 -3.19 -2.86 -8.18
CA ARG A 37 -3.73 -1.58 -8.62
C ARG A 37 -4.32 -0.75 -7.48
N VAL A 38 -5.10 -1.38 -6.59
CA VAL A 38 -5.61 -0.72 -5.38
C VAL A 38 -4.47 -0.14 -4.56
N TRP A 39 -3.40 -0.93 -4.35
CA TRP A 39 -2.23 -0.50 -3.60
C TRP A 39 -1.55 0.74 -4.21
N GLU A 40 -1.38 0.77 -5.53
CA GLU A 40 -0.80 1.92 -6.25
C GLU A 40 -1.65 3.19 -6.15
N LEU A 41 -2.97 3.03 -6.01
CA LEU A 41 -3.93 4.13 -5.88
C LEU A 41 -4.12 4.61 -4.44
N LEU A 42 -3.52 3.93 -3.44
CA LEU A 42 -3.51 4.41 -2.06
C LEU A 42 -2.84 5.79 -1.95
N PRO A 43 -3.00 6.50 -0.81
CA PRO A 43 -2.40 7.82 -0.65
C PRO A 43 -0.88 7.76 -0.93
N PRO A 44 -0.34 8.75 -1.65
CA PRO A 44 -0.93 10.07 -1.89
C PRO A 44 -1.84 10.20 -3.13
N VAL A 45 -2.10 9.11 -3.88
CA VAL A 45 -2.84 9.19 -5.16
C VAL A 45 -4.32 9.45 -4.95
N CYS A 46 -5.00 8.60 -4.19
CA CYS A 46 -6.37 8.83 -3.72
C CYS A 46 -6.37 9.06 -2.21
N ASN A 47 -7.18 10.01 -1.73
CA ASN A 47 -7.26 10.33 -0.30
C ASN A 47 -8.54 9.77 0.34
N THR A 48 -9.56 9.51 -0.48
CA THR A 48 -10.86 8.99 -0.04
C THR A 48 -11.17 7.65 -0.70
N PHE A 49 -12.01 6.87 -0.02
CA PHE A 49 -12.51 5.60 -0.54
C PHE A 49 -13.34 5.79 -1.81
N ASP A 50 -14.13 6.86 -1.86
CA ASP A 50 -14.95 7.21 -3.03
C ASP A 50 -14.11 7.56 -4.26
N GLU A 51 -13.02 8.32 -4.09
CA GLU A 51 -12.07 8.63 -5.17
C GLU A 51 -11.43 7.35 -5.74
N LEU A 52 -10.98 6.47 -4.84
CA LEU A 52 -10.37 5.19 -5.20
C LEU A 52 -11.35 4.31 -5.99
N CYS A 53 -12.57 4.14 -5.49
CA CYS A 53 -13.59 3.34 -6.17
C CYS A 53 -14.03 3.96 -7.49
N THR A 54 -14.12 5.29 -7.57
CA THR A 54 -14.41 6.01 -8.81
C THR A 54 -13.32 5.81 -9.87
N ARG A 55 -12.05 5.84 -9.47
CA ARG A 55 -10.91 5.53 -10.36
C ARG A 55 -10.98 4.10 -10.88
N LEU A 56 -11.17 3.13 -9.99
CA LEU A 56 -11.27 1.71 -10.35
C LEU A 56 -12.47 1.43 -11.25
N THR A 57 -13.63 2.06 -10.98
CA THR A 57 -14.81 1.93 -11.85
C THR A 57 -14.54 2.47 -13.26
N GLY A 58 -13.72 3.52 -13.38
CA GLY A 58 -13.28 4.03 -14.68
C GLY A 58 -12.29 3.11 -15.41
N GLU A 59 -11.49 2.34 -14.69
CA GLU A 59 -10.54 1.37 -15.23
C GLU A 59 -11.18 0.02 -15.57
N TYR A 60 -12.26 -0.35 -14.86
CA TYR A 60 -13.01 -1.59 -15.00
C TYR A 60 -14.52 -1.31 -15.20
N PRO A 61 -14.92 -0.67 -16.32
CA PRO A 61 -16.30 -0.25 -16.56
C PRO A 61 -17.30 -1.41 -16.68
N GLU A 62 -16.82 -2.63 -16.91
CA GLU A 62 -17.63 -3.86 -16.97
C GLU A 62 -18.02 -4.41 -15.59
N VAL A 63 -17.43 -3.91 -14.50
CA VAL A 63 -17.69 -4.36 -13.14
C VAL A 63 -18.60 -3.37 -12.42
N ASP A 64 -19.64 -3.88 -11.76
CA ASP A 64 -20.51 -3.05 -10.94
C ASP A 64 -19.74 -2.36 -9.82
N ARG A 65 -19.98 -1.07 -9.64
CA ARG A 65 -19.34 -0.26 -8.61
C ARG A 65 -19.52 -0.85 -7.20
N SER A 66 -20.66 -1.47 -6.91
CA SER A 66 -20.92 -2.12 -5.62
C SER A 66 -19.98 -3.32 -5.36
N ILE A 67 -19.61 -4.05 -6.41
CA ILE A 67 -18.63 -5.16 -6.32
C ILE A 67 -17.25 -4.56 -6.04
N ILE A 68 -16.84 -3.55 -6.79
CA ILE A 68 -15.57 -2.84 -6.57
C ILE A 68 -15.48 -2.32 -5.13
N GLU A 69 -16.52 -1.67 -4.64
CA GLU A 69 -16.54 -1.15 -3.27
C GLU A 69 -16.43 -2.28 -2.23
N THR A 70 -17.08 -3.42 -2.47
CA THR A 70 -17.01 -4.58 -1.56
C THR A 70 -15.60 -5.16 -1.54
N ASP A 71 -15.04 -5.48 -2.71
CA ASP A 71 -13.73 -6.10 -2.85
C ASP A 71 -12.60 -5.20 -2.34
N VAL A 72 -12.66 -3.89 -2.64
CA VAL A 72 -11.67 -2.92 -2.14
C VAL A 72 -11.77 -2.84 -0.62
N LYS A 73 -12.97 -2.86 -0.04
CA LYS A 73 -13.16 -2.79 1.41
C LYS A 73 -12.61 -4.04 2.11
N GLU A 74 -12.85 -5.22 1.53
CA GLU A 74 -12.28 -6.48 2.02
C GLU A 74 -10.74 -6.45 1.98
N LEU A 75 -10.17 -6.07 0.83
CA LEU A 75 -8.72 -5.95 0.67
C LEU A 75 -8.10 -4.97 1.68
N LEU A 76 -8.69 -3.79 1.86
CA LEU A 76 -8.19 -2.81 2.85
C LEU A 76 -8.28 -3.37 4.28
N GLY A 77 -9.30 -4.18 4.58
CA GLY A 77 -9.44 -4.91 5.83
C GLY A 77 -8.28 -5.87 6.06
N ASP A 78 -7.97 -6.69 5.07
CA ASP A 78 -6.86 -7.65 5.13
C ASP A 78 -5.51 -6.95 5.28
N LEU A 79 -5.24 -5.93 4.45
CA LEU A 79 -4.02 -5.14 4.53
C LEU A 79 -3.85 -4.51 5.92
N THR A 80 -4.94 -4.05 6.53
CA THR A 80 -4.92 -3.48 7.88
C THR A 80 -4.65 -4.56 8.93
N ALA A 81 -5.31 -5.71 8.84
CA ALA A 81 -5.12 -6.84 9.75
C ALA A 81 -3.66 -7.35 9.74
N HIS A 82 -3.02 -7.35 8.57
CA HIS A 82 -1.62 -7.71 8.41
C HIS A 82 -0.62 -6.55 8.69
N LYS A 83 -1.12 -5.38 9.14
CA LYS A 83 -0.33 -4.16 9.43
C LYS A 83 0.46 -3.63 8.22
N LEU A 84 -0.03 -3.91 7.01
CA LEU A 84 0.58 -3.49 5.75
C LEU A 84 0.22 -2.05 5.39
N VAL A 85 -0.95 -1.60 5.86
CA VAL A 85 -1.38 -0.21 5.82
C VAL A 85 -1.68 0.27 7.23
N ALA A 86 -1.60 1.59 7.44
CA ALA A 86 -1.91 2.22 8.71
C ALA A 86 -2.92 3.36 8.51
N VAL A 87 -3.83 3.52 9.47
CA VAL A 87 -4.65 4.72 9.54
C VAL A 87 -3.74 5.89 9.89
N ARG A 88 -3.81 6.99 9.13
CA ARG A 88 -3.09 8.21 9.45
C ARG A 88 -3.64 8.76 10.77
N VAL A 89 -2.98 8.45 11.88
CA VAL A 89 -3.24 9.13 13.15
C VAL A 89 -2.49 10.45 13.08
N GLU A 90 -3.23 11.55 13.05
CA GLU A 90 -2.68 12.89 13.12
C GLU A 90 -2.02 13.04 14.51
N GLY A 91 -0.69 12.83 14.59
CA GLY A 91 0.04 12.97 15.87
C GLY A 91 1.32 12.15 16.09
N GLN A 92 1.74 11.21 15.23
CA GLN A 92 3.05 10.55 15.41
C GLN A 92 4.17 11.26 14.64
N ASN A 93 4.65 12.34 15.25
CA ASN A 93 6.05 12.74 15.11
C ASN A 93 6.91 11.62 15.70
N ASP A 94 7.51 10.78 14.87
CA ASP A 94 8.64 9.96 15.31
C ASP A 94 9.80 10.09 14.30
N GLN A 95 10.78 10.87 14.73
CA GLN A 95 12.11 10.96 14.17
C GLN A 95 12.76 9.57 14.18
N SER A 96 12.64 8.79 13.11
CA SER A 96 13.65 7.75 12.83
C SER A 96 14.78 8.38 12.03
N SER A 97 15.67 8.99 12.78
CA SER A 97 16.98 9.43 12.34
C SER A 97 17.82 8.23 11.87
N ALA A 98 18.55 8.45 10.79
CA ALA A 98 19.86 7.87 10.48
C ALA A 98 19.95 6.35 10.26
N THR A 99 20.14 5.99 8.98
CA THR A 99 21.34 5.22 8.62
C THR A 99 22.07 5.96 7.52
N ARG A 100 22.92 6.90 7.95
CA ARG A 100 24.04 7.40 7.17
C ARG A 100 25.02 6.24 7.04
N VAL A 101 25.11 5.64 5.86
CA VAL A 101 26.25 4.78 5.54
C VAL A 101 27.51 5.66 5.54
N PRO A 102 28.55 5.36 6.33
CA PRO A 102 29.83 6.03 6.18
C PRO A 102 30.46 5.53 4.88
N ALA A 103 30.63 6.43 3.91
CA ALA A 103 31.56 6.21 2.80
C ALA A 103 32.97 6.15 3.40
N GLN A 104 33.48 4.93 3.62
CA GLN A 104 34.89 4.74 3.92
C GLN A 104 35.71 5.09 2.68
N VAL A 105 36.52 6.13 2.82
CA VAL A 105 37.64 6.46 1.96
C VAL A 105 38.83 5.53 2.31
N GLY A 106 39.55 5.07 1.30
CA GLY A 106 40.81 4.31 1.44
C GLY A 106 41.19 3.68 0.10
N LYS A 107 41.78 4.44 -0.84
CA LYS A 107 43.23 4.56 -1.08
C LYS A 107 43.99 3.23 -1.13
N ALA A 108 44.38 2.83 -2.33
CA ALA A 108 45.77 2.58 -2.74
C ALA A 108 45.85 2.62 -4.27
#